data_AF-A0A0L0UYJ5-F1
#
_entry.id   AF-A0A0L0UYJ5-F1
#
_cell.length_a   1.000
_cell.length_b   1.000
_cell.length_c   1.000
_cell.angle_alpha   90.00
_cell.angle_beta   90.00
_cell.angle_gamma   90.00
#
_symmetry.space_group_name_H-M   'P 1'
#
loop_
_entity.id
_entity.type
_entity.pdbx_description
1 polymer ?
#
loop_
_entity_poly.entity_id
_entity_poly.type
_entity_poly.pdbx_seq_one_letter_code
_entity_poly.pdbx_strand_id
1 'polypeptide(L)'
;MDSGTCRSECALARRSREINSVAEVFEGLPHKYDFSLDDLVSGDNDPNLAIEEIINKSQILENLQCHLLPSVKGQITSLLTSLDLQHDSQGTHPDPDVESTLGILSDLELTMTSTLSSIKILARRSNLPDNQHDHHLQNLKRYRCARLDLYIAGIIKPTINSLLLCCGGFMRCSFAGSQLLPVV
;
A
#
# COMPACT_ATOMS: atom_id res chain seq x y z
N MET A 1 -26.18 -9.92 41.37
CA MET A 1 -25.53 -9.88 40.04
C MET A 1 -25.09 -8.46 39.81
N ASP A 2 -23.77 -8.25 39.74
CA ASP A 2 -23.16 -6.93 39.88
C ASP A 2 -23.18 -6.13 38.57
N SER A 3 -23.59 -4.87 38.65
CA SER A 3 -23.67 -3.94 37.51
C SER A 3 -22.31 -3.60 36.86
N GLY A 4 -21.20 -4.02 37.50
CA GLY A 4 -19.83 -3.87 37.00
C GLY A 4 -19.44 -4.90 35.94
N THR A 5 -19.87 -6.16 36.09
CA THR A 5 -19.54 -7.26 35.17
C THR A 5 -20.16 -7.04 33.78
N CYS A 6 -21.44 -6.63 33.74
CA CYS A 6 -22.15 -6.34 32.49
C CYS A 6 -21.51 -5.17 31.70
N ARG A 7 -20.97 -4.15 32.39
CA ARG A 7 -20.28 -3.02 31.74
C ARG A 7 -18.95 -3.42 31.10
N SER A 8 -18.19 -4.31 31.75
CA SER A 8 -16.93 -4.83 31.23
C SER A 8 -17.12 -5.72 29.99
N GLU A 9 -18.11 -6.62 30.02
CA GLU A 9 -18.48 -7.46 28.87
C GLU A 9 -18.92 -6.63 27.65
N CYS A 10 -19.71 -5.57 27.88
CA CYS A 10 -20.12 -4.65 26.82
C CYS A 10 -18.94 -3.90 26.18
N ALA A 11 -17.95 -3.49 26.99
CA ALA A 11 -16.76 -2.80 26.50
C ALA A 11 -15.87 -3.71 25.66
N LEU A 12 -15.65 -4.96 26.10
CA LEU A 12 -14.89 -5.97 25.34
C LEU A 12 -15.57 -6.31 24.01
N ALA A 13 -16.89 -6.50 24.02
CA ALA A 13 -17.65 -6.76 22.80
C ALA A 13 -17.59 -5.59 21.81
N ARG A 14 -17.60 -4.35 22.30
CA ARG A 14 -17.41 -3.15 21.47
C ARG A 14 -16.01 -3.11 20.86
N ARG A 15 -14.97 -3.32 21.67
CA ARG A 15 -13.57 -3.35 21.22
C ARG A 15 -13.34 -4.42 20.16
N SER A 16 -13.91 -5.62 20.35
CA SER A 16 -13.85 -6.70 19.36
C SER A 16 -14.44 -6.30 18.02
N ARG A 17 -15.60 -5.63 18.01
CA ARG A 17 -16.23 -5.12 16.79
C ARG A 17 -15.37 -4.07 16.10
N GLU A 18 -14.77 -3.16 16.86
CA GLU A 18 -13.87 -2.13 16.33
C GLU A 18 -12.66 -2.78 15.65
N ILE A 19 -11.98 -3.73 16.30
CA ILE A 19 -10.83 -4.46 15.75
C ILE A 19 -11.22 -5.27 14.50
N ASN A 20 -12.36 -5.96 14.51
CA ASN A 20 -12.85 -6.70 13.35
C ASN A 20 -13.16 -5.78 12.17
N SER A 21 -13.76 -4.62 12.41
CA SER A 21 -13.99 -3.61 11.38
C SER A 21 -12.68 -3.15 10.73
N VAL A 22 -11.63 -2.92 11.52
CA VAL A 22 -10.31 -2.57 10.98
C VAL A 22 -9.71 -3.74 10.18
N ALA A 23 -9.85 -4.98 10.65
CA ALA A 23 -9.39 -6.16 9.92
C ALA A 23 -10.06 -6.30 8.54
N GLU A 24 -11.35 -5.98 8.42
CA GLU A 24 -12.05 -5.94 7.13
C GLU A 24 -11.47 -4.89 6.19
N VAL A 25 -11.07 -3.71 6.70
CA VAL A 25 -10.41 -2.68 5.88
C VAL A 25 -9.06 -3.19 5.35
N PHE A 26 -8.26 -3.86 6.19
CA PHE A 26 -7.00 -4.48 5.78
C PHE A 26 -7.19 -5.48 4.63
N GLU A 27 -8.25 -6.27 4.67
CA GLU A 27 -8.52 -7.29 3.66
C GLU A 27 -9.12 -6.72 2.37
N GLY A 28 -9.83 -5.60 2.46
CA GLY A 28 -10.39 -4.90 1.30
C GLY A 28 -9.33 -4.17 0.46
N LEU A 29 -8.28 -3.62 1.10
CA LEU A 29 -7.28 -2.79 0.45
C LEU A 29 -6.49 -3.49 -0.69
N PRO A 30 -6.01 -4.75 -0.53
CA PRO A 30 -5.28 -5.46 -1.58
C PRO A 30 -6.00 -5.52 -2.93
N HIS A 31 -7.34 -5.60 -2.92
CA HIS A 31 -8.16 -5.62 -4.14
C HIS A 31 -8.09 -4.30 -4.91
N LYS A 32 -7.88 -3.17 -4.22
CA LYS A 32 -7.73 -1.85 -4.85
C LYS A 32 -6.39 -1.69 -5.56
N TYR A 33 -5.40 -2.49 -5.19
CA TYR A 33 -4.07 -2.49 -5.82
C TYR A 33 -3.96 -3.52 -6.94
N ASP A 34 -5.05 -4.20 -7.29
CA ASP A 34 -5.08 -5.19 -8.35
C ASP A 34 -5.22 -4.51 -9.73
N PHE A 35 -4.09 -4.25 -10.37
CA PHE A 35 -4.04 -3.62 -11.70
C PHE A 35 -3.85 -4.63 -12.83
N SER A 36 -4.58 -4.43 -13.93
CA SER A 36 -4.35 -5.09 -15.21
C SER A 36 -3.21 -4.41 -15.99
N LEU A 37 -2.35 -5.23 -16.59
CA LEU A 37 -1.20 -4.80 -17.40
C LEU A 37 -1.58 -4.43 -18.84
N ASP A 38 -2.82 -4.68 -19.25
CA ASP A 38 -3.28 -4.47 -20.63
C ASP A 38 -3.51 -2.98 -20.99
N ASP A 39 -3.58 -2.08 -20.00
CA ASP A 39 -3.79 -0.63 -20.19
C ASP A 39 -2.56 0.16 -20.71
N LEU A 40 -1.47 -0.54 -21.06
CA LEU A 40 -0.17 0.07 -21.39
C LEU A 40 0.08 0.26 -22.90
N VAL A 41 -0.96 0.16 -23.73
CA VAL A 41 -0.84 0.21 -25.19
C VAL A 41 -0.74 1.64 -25.74
N SER A 42 0.34 1.84 -26.52
CA SER A 42 0.69 2.84 -27.55
C SER A 42 0.10 4.26 -27.50
N GLY A 43 0.98 5.25 -27.36
CA GLY A 43 0.72 6.63 -27.78
C GLY A 43 0.83 6.80 -29.32
N ASP A 44 0.37 7.96 -29.79
CA ASP A 44 0.38 8.40 -31.21
C ASP A 44 1.64 9.23 -31.54
N ASN A 45 2.20 9.07 -32.74
CA ASN A 45 3.55 9.51 -33.11
C ASN A 45 3.67 11.03 -33.41
N ASP A 46 3.40 11.90 -32.44
CA ASP A 46 3.64 13.35 -32.54
C ASP A 46 5.00 13.76 -31.89
N PRO A 47 5.94 14.36 -32.64
CA PRO A 47 7.22 14.81 -32.10
C PRO A 47 7.14 16.01 -31.13
N ASN A 48 6.14 16.88 -31.21
CA ASN A 48 5.96 17.96 -30.23
C ASN A 48 5.42 17.42 -28.89
N LEU A 49 4.60 16.37 -28.97
CA LEU A 49 4.13 15.61 -27.81
C LEU A 49 5.30 14.95 -27.05
N ALA A 50 6.39 14.57 -27.75
CA ALA A 50 7.50 13.85 -27.16
C ALA A 50 8.33 14.65 -26.12
N ILE A 51 8.51 15.97 -26.27
CA ILE A 51 9.30 16.77 -25.31
C ILE A 51 8.51 17.04 -24.04
N GLU A 52 7.25 17.46 -24.18
CA GLU A 52 6.35 17.69 -23.03
C GLU A 52 6.13 16.39 -22.25
N GLU A 53 6.00 15.25 -22.94
CA GLU A 53 5.95 13.93 -22.30
C GLU A 53 7.20 13.62 -21.48
N ILE A 54 8.41 13.95 -21.98
CA ILE A 54 9.67 13.72 -21.26
C ILE A 54 9.74 14.57 -19.98
N ILE A 55 9.39 15.86 -20.07
CA ILE A 55 9.38 16.77 -18.92
C ILE A 55 8.35 16.31 -17.87
N ASN A 56 7.16 15.92 -18.32
CA ASN A 56 6.12 15.40 -17.43
C ASN A 56 6.60 14.12 -16.72
N LYS A 57 7.18 13.17 -17.47
CA LYS A 57 7.72 11.94 -16.89
C LYS A 57 8.88 12.17 -15.93
N SER A 58 9.75 13.16 -16.17
CA SER A 58 10.83 13.47 -15.23
C SER A 58 10.28 14.00 -13.91
N GLN A 59 9.28 14.88 -13.94
CA GLN A 59 8.59 15.39 -12.75
C GLN A 59 7.87 14.27 -11.99
N ILE A 60 7.20 13.36 -12.71
CA ILE A 60 6.55 12.20 -12.10
C ILE A 60 7.58 11.28 -11.42
N LEU A 61 8.72 11.04 -12.06
CA LEU A 61 9.79 10.22 -11.50
C LEU A 61 10.36 10.85 -10.22
N GLU A 62 10.61 12.16 -10.25
CA GLU A 62 11.06 12.91 -9.08
C GLU A 62 10.03 12.83 -7.94
N ASN A 63 8.75 13.05 -8.23
CA ASN A 63 7.69 12.92 -7.24
C ASN A 63 7.62 11.51 -6.64
N LEU A 64 7.74 10.47 -7.48
CA LEU A 64 7.75 9.08 -7.05
C LEU A 64 8.92 8.78 -6.11
N GLN A 65 10.12 9.24 -6.45
CA GLN A 65 11.35 8.95 -5.69
C GLN A 65 11.47 9.78 -4.40
N CYS A 66 11.14 11.06 -4.46
CA CYS A 66 11.40 12.00 -3.37
C CYS A 66 10.23 12.12 -2.39
N HIS A 67 9.01 11.77 -2.80
CA HIS A 67 7.82 11.99 -1.98
C HIS A 67 7.00 10.72 -1.76
N LEU A 68 6.55 10.06 -2.85
CA LEU A 68 5.59 8.96 -2.72
C LEU A 68 6.19 7.71 -2.06
N LEU A 69 7.33 7.21 -2.55
CA LEU A 69 7.95 6.01 -1.98
C LEU A 69 8.44 6.22 -0.54
N PRO A 70 9.07 7.36 -0.18
CA PRO A 70 9.36 7.67 1.22
C PRO A 70 8.11 7.75 2.10
N SER A 71 7.01 8.32 1.60
CA SER A 71 5.73 8.39 2.33
C SER A 71 5.16 7.00 2.60
N VAL A 72 5.13 6.12 1.60
CA VAL A 72 4.69 4.72 1.77
C VAL A 72 5.51 4.02 2.86
N LYS A 73 6.84 4.18 2.83
CA LYS A 73 7.72 3.62 3.87
C LYS A 73 7.39 4.16 5.27
N GLY A 74 7.19 5.47 5.37
CA GLY A 74 6.82 6.13 6.62
C GLY A 74 5.49 5.63 7.17
N GLN A 75 4.47 5.55 6.30
CA GLN A 75 3.14 5.06 6.65
C GLN A 75 3.15 3.59 7.07
N ILE A 76 3.92 2.73 6.40
CA ILE A 76 4.12 1.33 6.83
C ILE A 76 4.74 1.27 8.22
N THR A 77 5.72 2.14 8.51
CA THR A 77 6.37 2.19 9.82
C THR A 77 5.36 2.62 10.89
N SER A 78 4.61 3.70 10.64
CA SER A 78 3.55 4.17 11.55
C SER A 78 2.48 3.11 11.77
N LEU A 79 2.09 2.38 10.74
CA LEU A 79 1.11 1.30 10.81
C LEU A 79 1.58 0.17 11.73
N LEU A 80 2.85 -0.26 11.60
CA LEU A 80 3.41 -1.27 12.49
C LEU A 80 3.46 -0.79 13.94
N THR A 81 3.73 0.50 14.16
CA THR A 81 3.67 1.11 15.50
C THR A 81 2.24 1.15 16.03
N SER A 82 1.25 1.57 15.23
CA SER A 82 -0.15 1.68 15.67
C SER A 82 -0.77 0.33 15.98
N LEU A 83 -0.29 -0.74 15.36
CA LEU A 83 -0.69 -2.12 15.64
C LEU A 83 0.08 -2.76 16.81
N ASP A 84 1.02 -2.02 17.43
CA ASP A 84 1.93 -2.52 18.48
C ASP A 84 2.73 -3.77 18.05
N LEU A 85 3.17 -3.78 16.78
CA LEU A 85 3.92 -4.88 16.16
C LEU A 85 5.45 -4.65 16.12
N GLN A 86 5.93 -3.52 16.65
CA GLN A 86 7.36 -3.19 16.63
C GLN A 86 8.11 -3.64 17.89
N HIS A 87 7.41 -4.07 18.93
CA HIS A 87 8.01 -4.49 20.18
C HIS A 87 7.75 -5.97 20.42
N ASP A 88 8.84 -6.75 20.51
CA ASP A 88 8.82 -8.10 21.11
C ASP A 88 8.64 -7.95 22.62
N SER A 89 7.48 -7.46 23.06
CA SER A 89 7.18 -7.40 24.49
C SER A 89 6.79 -8.80 24.95
N GLN A 90 7.74 -9.50 25.56
CA GLN A 90 7.48 -10.80 26.17
C GLN A 90 6.38 -10.66 27.24
N GLY A 91 5.18 -11.12 26.90
CA GLY A 91 4.08 -11.31 27.85
C GLY A 91 2.92 -10.32 27.76
N THR A 92 2.99 -9.27 26.92
CA THR A 92 1.86 -8.36 26.71
C THR A 92 1.20 -8.63 25.36
N HIS A 93 -0.12 -8.79 25.36
CA HIS A 93 -0.87 -8.85 24.10
C HIS A 93 -0.83 -7.47 23.44
N PRO A 94 -0.53 -7.37 22.13
CA PRO A 94 -0.50 -6.10 21.45
C PRO A 94 -1.86 -5.39 21.54
N ASP A 95 -1.85 -4.10 21.84
CA ASP A 95 -3.07 -3.28 21.95
C ASP A 95 -3.13 -2.25 20.81
N PRO A 96 -3.77 -2.59 19.67
CA PRO A 96 -3.74 -1.75 18.47
C PRO A 96 -4.55 -0.47 18.66
N ASP A 97 -3.99 0.69 18.36
CA ASP A 97 -4.75 1.95 18.29
C ASP A 97 -5.62 1.94 17.03
N VAL A 98 -6.92 1.69 17.22
CA VAL A 98 -7.89 1.55 16.13
C VAL A 98 -8.08 2.85 15.36
N GLU A 99 -8.16 3.98 16.06
CA GLU A 99 -8.40 5.28 15.42
C GLU A 99 -7.18 5.69 14.59
N SER A 100 -5.98 5.59 15.19
CA SER A 100 -4.73 5.86 14.49
C SER A 100 -4.54 4.93 13.30
N THR A 101 -4.81 3.64 13.47
CA THR A 101 -4.66 2.64 12.40
C THR A 101 -5.57 2.94 11.20
N LEU A 102 -6.83 3.32 11.44
CA LEU A 102 -7.75 3.70 10.36
C LEU A 102 -7.29 4.95 9.61
N GLY A 103 -6.79 5.96 10.32
CA GLY A 103 -6.21 7.16 9.71
C GLY A 103 -5.03 6.82 8.81
N ILE A 104 -4.08 6.03 9.32
CA ILE A 104 -2.88 5.60 8.57
C ILE A 104 -3.28 4.78 7.34
N LEU A 105 -4.27 3.88 7.45
CA LEU A 105 -4.75 3.08 6.32
C LEU A 105 -5.36 3.95 5.22
N SER A 106 -6.12 4.99 5.59
CA SER A 106 -6.70 5.92 4.63
C SER A 106 -5.62 6.68 3.87
N ASP A 107 -4.60 7.19 4.57
CA ASP A 107 -3.47 7.89 3.96
C ASP A 107 -2.63 6.97 3.07
N LEU A 108 -2.41 5.73 3.52
CA LEU A 108 -1.69 4.71 2.77
C LEU A 108 -2.43 4.37 1.47
N GLU A 109 -3.76 4.24 1.49
CA GLU A 109 -4.56 4.02 0.29
C GLU A 109 -4.36 5.11 -0.76
N LEU A 110 -4.46 6.38 -0.36
CA LEU A 110 -4.27 7.53 -1.24
C LEU A 110 -2.85 7.57 -1.82
N THR A 111 -1.86 7.33 -0.97
CA THR A 111 -0.44 7.37 -1.35
C THR A 111 -0.11 6.23 -2.31
N MET A 112 -0.64 5.03 -2.06
CA MET A 112 -0.47 3.86 -2.92
C MET A 112 -1.16 4.05 -4.27
N THR A 113 -2.38 4.59 -4.29
CA THR A 113 -3.09 4.91 -5.52
C THR A 113 -2.29 5.89 -6.38
N SER A 114 -1.75 6.93 -5.76
CA SER A 114 -0.89 7.92 -6.45
C SER A 114 0.41 7.28 -6.95
N THR A 115 1.05 6.46 -6.13
CA THR A 115 2.26 5.70 -6.47
C THR A 115 2.03 4.85 -7.72
N LEU A 116 0.97 4.04 -7.72
CA LEU A 116 0.62 3.14 -8.81
C LEU A 116 0.25 3.92 -10.08
N SER A 117 -0.44 5.06 -9.95
CA SER A 117 -0.73 5.97 -11.08
C SER A 117 0.54 6.55 -11.70
N SER A 118 1.45 7.12 -10.88
CA SER A 118 2.74 7.64 -11.34
C SER A 118 3.55 6.58 -12.09
N ILE A 119 3.58 5.38 -11.53
CA ILE A 119 4.25 4.23 -12.13
C ILE A 119 3.66 3.89 -13.50
N LYS A 120 2.32 3.81 -13.61
CA LYS A 120 1.65 3.52 -14.89
C LYS A 120 2.05 4.54 -15.95
N ILE A 121 2.11 5.82 -15.60
CA ILE A 121 2.50 6.88 -16.54
C ILE A 121 3.97 6.72 -16.96
N LEU A 122 4.86 6.40 -16.02
CA LEU A 122 6.28 6.18 -16.32
C LEU A 122 6.51 4.95 -17.21
N ALA A 123 5.80 3.88 -16.92
CA ALA A 123 5.86 2.60 -17.61
C ALA A 123 5.23 2.61 -19.01
N ARG A 124 4.19 3.43 -19.22
CA ARG A 124 3.58 3.62 -20.54
C ARG A 124 4.67 3.93 -21.56
N ARG A 125 4.68 3.19 -22.67
CA ARG A 125 5.61 3.45 -23.76
C ARG A 125 5.38 4.88 -24.25
N SER A 126 6.38 5.75 -24.08
CA SER A 126 6.38 7.03 -24.80
C SER A 126 6.41 6.76 -26.30
N ASN A 127 5.86 7.69 -27.06
CA ASN A 127 6.24 7.83 -28.45
C ASN A 127 7.76 8.00 -28.48
N LEU A 128 8.45 7.03 -29.06
CA LEU A 128 9.89 7.18 -29.22
C LEU A 128 10.09 8.43 -30.09
N PRO A 129 11.01 9.33 -29.72
CA PRO A 129 11.35 10.41 -30.63
C PRO A 129 11.74 9.77 -31.97
N ASP A 130 11.41 10.43 -33.08
CA ASP A 130 11.71 9.98 -34.45
C ASP A 130 13.13 9.37 -34.52
N ASN A 131 13.35 8.41 -35.42
CA ASN A 131 14.59 7.65 -35.57
C ASN A 131 15.85 8.55 -35.60
N GLN A 132 15.71 9.85 -35.92
CA GLN A 132 16.77 10.86 -35.86
C GLN A 132 17.23 11.28 -34.45
N HIS A 133 16.44 11.07 -33.39
CA HIS A 133 16.69 11.56 -32.03
C HIS A 133 16.65 10.46 -30.95
N ASP A 134 16.32 9.21 -31.33
CA ASP A 134 16.34 8.08 -30.39
C ASP A 134 17.75 7.58 -30.03
N HIS A 135 18.79 8.04 -30.74
CA HIS A 135 20.17 7.59 -30.60
C HIS A 135 20.33 6.05 -30.65
N HIS A 136 19.40 5.35 -31.31
CA HIS A 136 19.31 3.89 -31.37
C HIS A 136 19.15 3.18 -30.01
N LEU A 137 18.61 3.86 -28.99
CA LEU A 137 18.44 3.31 -27.64
C LEU A 137 17.06 2.67 -27.39
N GLN A 138 16.22 2.54 -28.43
CA GLN A 138 14.85 2.00 -28.35
C GLN A 138 14.73 0.73 -27.49
N ASN A 139 15.61 -0.25 -27.70
CA ASN A 139 15.57 -1.52 -26.93
C ASN A 139 15.91 -1.31 -25.45
N LEU A 140 16.86 -0.42 -25.13
CA LEU A 140 17.24 -0.09 -23.76
C LEU A 140 16.13 0.66 -23.04
N LYS A 141 15.46 1.61 -23.72
CA LYS A 141 14.30 2.33 -23.18
C LYS A 141 13.13 1.38 -22.90
N ARG A 142 12.82 0.48 -23.85
CA ARG A 142 11.80 -0.58 -23.66
C ARG A 142 12.14 -1.49 -22.50
N TYR A 143 13.40 -1.93 -22.39
CA TYR A 143 13.86 -2.76 -21.28
C TYR A 143 13.73 -2.06 -19.93
N ARG A 144 14.07 -0.77 -19.82
CA ARG A 144 13.92 0.01 -18.58
C ARG A 144 12.45 0.15 -18.16
N CYS A 145 11.54 0.44 -19.09
CA CYS A 145 10.11 0.53 -18.80
C CYS A 145 9.57 -0.82 -18.33
N ALA A 146 9.85 -1.89 -19.08
CA ALA A 146 9.47 -3.25 -18.70
C ALA A 146 10.03 -3.68 -17.34
N ARG A 147 11.23 -3.23 -16.97
CA ARG A 147 11.80 -3.48 -15.64
C ARG A 147 11.10 -2.73 -14.52
N LEU A 148 10.70 -1.47 -14.76
CA LEU A 148 9.89 -0.73 -13.79
C LEU A 148 8.57 -1.47 -13.58
N ASP A 149 7.91 -1.88 -14.67
CA ASP A 149 6.68 -2.68 -14.61
C ASP A 149 6.85 -3.95 -13.78
N LEU A 150 7.89 -4.73 -14.09
CA LEU A 150 8.20 -5.97 -13.35
C LEU A 150 8.51 -5.72 -11.89
N TYR A 151 9.20 -4.62 -11.55
CA TYR A 151 9.50 -4.27 -10.16
C TYR A 151 8.21 -4.00 -9.37
N ILE A 152 7.23 -3.37 -10.00
CA ILE A 152 6.00 -2.97 -9.33
C ILE A 152 5.02 -4.14 -9.22
N ALA A 153 4.79 -4.84 -10.34
CA ALA A 153 3.94 -6.02 -10.37
C ALA A 153 4.52 -7.18 -9.55
N GLY A 154 5.85 -7.33 -9.56
CA GLY A 154 6.53 -8.48 -8.96
C GLY A 154 7.03 -8.26 -7.54
N ILE A 155 7.28 -7.02 -7.10
CA ILE A 155 7.89 -6.75 -5.78
C ILE A 155 7.01 -5.86 -4.92
N ILE A 156 6.71 -4.64 -5.35
CA ILE A 156 6.00 -3.67 -4.49
C ILE A 156 4.60 -4.17 -4.14
N LYS A 157 3.79 -4.53 -5.15
CA LYS A 157 2.40 -4.95 -4.96
C LYS A 157 2.30 -6.23 -4.10
N PRO A 158 3.00 -7.33 -4.40
CA PRO A 158 2.93 -8.53 -3.57
C PRO A 158 3.37 -8.27 -2.13
N THR A 159 4.43 -7.47 -1.93
CA THR A 159 4.93 -7.17 -0.58
C THR A 159 3.91 -6.40 0.24
N ILE A 160 3.29 -5.37 -0.33
CA ILE A 160 2.29 -4.55 0.37
C ILE A 160 0.99 -5.32 0.60
N ASN A 161 0.53 -6.07 -0.40
CA ASN A 161 -0.65 -6.92 -0.25
C ASN A 161 -0.42 -7.98 0.84
N SER A 162 0.75 -8.61 0.85
CA SER A 162 1.10 -9.58 1.90
C SER A 162 1.14 -8.93 3.28
N LEU A 163 1.70 -7.73 3.40
CA LEU A 163 1.73 -7.00 4.67
C LEU A 163 0.31 -6.70 5.16
N LEU A 164 -0.55 -6.15 4.30
CA LEU A 164 -1.92 -5.80 4.68
C LEU A 164 -2.74 -7.03 5.08
N LEU A 165 -2.63 -8.14 4.34
CA LEU A 165 -3.28 -9.40 4.70
C LEU A 165 -2.76 -9.97 6.02
N CYS A 166 -1.44 -9.90 6.27
CA CYS A 166 -0.86 -10.32 7.55
C CYS A 166 -1.37 -9.45 8.71
N CYS A 167 -1.43 -8.12 8.54
CA CYS A 167 -1.97 -7.21 9.56
C CYS A 167 -3.46 -7.47 9.81
N GLY A 168 -4.27 -7.70 8.77
CA GLY A 168 -5.69 -8.05 8.92
C GLY A 168 -5.89 -9.38 9.65
N GLY A 169 -5.13 -10.42 9.28
CA GLY A 169 -5.13 -11.70 9.96
C GLY A 169 -4.70 -11.59 11.43
N PHE A 170 -3.66 -10.81 11.70
CA PHE A 170 -3.22 -10.49 13.06
C PHE A 170 -4.36 -9.87 13.87
N MET A 171 -4.99 -8.79 13.37
CA MET A 171 -6.09 -8.11 14.03
C MET A 171 -7.23 -9.06 14.41
N ARG A 172 -7.57 -10.02 13.54
CA ARG A 172 -8.57 -11.07 13.86
C ARG A 172 -8.14 -12.00 14.99
N CYS A 173 -6.86 -12.38 15.03
CA CYS A 173 -6.33 -13.29 16.03
C CYS A 173 -6.15 -12.64 17.41
N SER A 174 -5.84 -11.34 17.46
CA SER A 174 -5.58 -10.59 18.71
C SER A 174 -6.74 -10.61 19.71
N PHE A 175 -7.97 -10.88 19.26
CA PHE A 175 -9.16 -10.98 20.12
C PHE A 175 -9.67 -12.40 20.38
N ALA A 176 -9.21 -13.40 19.61
CA ALA A 176 -9.58 -14.80 19.82
C ALA A 176 -8.84 -15.40 21.03
N GLY A 177 -7.61 -14.93 21.30
CA GLY A 177 -6.80 -15.38 22.45
C GLY A 177 -7.25 -14.81 23.81
N SER A 178 -7.88 -13.64 23.82
CA SER A 178 -8.29 -12.94 25.06
C SER A 178 -9.54 -13.54 25.72
N GLN A 179 -10.25 -14.45 25.06
CA GLN A 179 -11.41 -15.16 25.62
C GLN A 179 -11.04 -16.50 26.31
N LEU A 180 -9.78 -16.95 26.22
CA LEU A 180 -9.35 -18.29 26.66
C LEU A 180 -8.57 -18.32 27.99
N LEU A 181 -8.42 -17.20 28.68
CA LEU A 181 -7.87 -17.19 30.04
C LEU A 181 -9.01 -17.20 31.06
N PRO A 182 -9.36 -18.34 31.67
CA PRO A 182 -10.13 -18.32 32.90
C PRO A 182 -9.26 -17.65 33.96
N VAL A 183 -9.82 -16.64 34.61
CA VAL A 183 -9.29 -16.09 35.86
C VAL A 183 -9.22 -17.24 36.86
N VAL A 184 -8.01 -17.68 37.21
CA VAL A 184 -7.73 -18.56 38.36
C VAL A 184 -7.34 -17.69 39.54
#